data_AF-A0A223KP85-F1
#
_entry.id   AF-A0A223KP85-F1
#
_cell.length_a   1.000
_cell.length_b   1.000
_cell.length_c   1.000
_cell.angle_alpha   90.00
_cell.angle_beta   90.00
_cell.angle_gamma   90.00
#
_symmetry.space_group_name_H-M   'P 1'
#
loop_
_entity.id
_entity.type
_entity.pdbx_description
1 polymer ?
#
loop_
_entity_poly.entity_id
_entity_poly.type
_entity_poly.pdbx_seq_one_letter_code
_entity_poly.pdbx_strand_id
1 'polypeptide(L)'
;MSEKSEIVKLTSAEIAALWTSYMNINVVICFMAHFLETCDDPDILAILKESNQLARKHETELEQLFTKEKIVIPTGFKVEKHVVSHAPKLFSDVFYIQSVLQMSQFGVATHTANLTISAREDIRKMFKKFIDDIR
;
A
#
# COMPACT_ATOMS: atom_id res chain seq x y z
N MET A 1 -7.15 2.02 -41.72
CA MET A 1 -8.01 2.19 -40.53
C MET A 1 -7.24 1.61 -39.37
N SER A 2 -6.72 2.44 -38.46
CA SER A 2 -6.01 1.97 -37.27
C SER A 2 -7.04 1.33 -36.34
N GLU A 3 -6.98 0.01 -36.15
CA GLU A 3 -7.72 -0.66 -35.09
C GLU A 3 -7.32 -0.01 -33.77
N LYS A 4 -8.22 0.80 -33.19
CA LYS A 4 -8.12 1.15 -31.78
C LYS A 4 -8.20 -0.17 -31.03
N SER A 5 -7.06 -0.70 -30.62
CA SER A 5 -6.97 -1.78 -29.64
C SER A 5 -7.84 -1.36 -28.46
N GLU A 6 -9.01 -2.00 -28.33
CA GLU A 6 -9.94 -1.73 -27.26
C GLU A 6 -9.25 -2.21 -25.98
N ILE A 7 -8.90 -1.29 -25.08
CA ILE A 7 -8.26 -1.64 -23.82
C ILE A 7 -9.23 -2.54 -23.06
N VAL A 8 -8.81 -3.78 -22.81
CA VAL A 8 -9.59 -4.74 -22.03
C VAL A 8 -9.88 -4.14 -20.65
N LYS A 9 -11.17 -4.03 -20.33
CA LYS A 9 -11.63 -3.51 -19.04
C LYS A 9 -11.17 -4.42 -17.91
N LEU A 10 -10.96 -3.82 -16.74
CA LEU A 10 -10.69 -4.58 -15.52
C LEU A 10 -11.84 -5.54 -15.20
N THR A 11 -11.47 -6.74 -14.74
CA THR A 11 -12.41 -7.70 -14.16
C THR A 11 -12.87 -7.23 -12.77
N SER A 12 -14.00 -7.75 -12.29
CA SER A 12 -14.45 -7.49 -10.92
C SER A 12 -13.42 -7.92 -9.86
N ALA A 13 -12.69 -9.01 -10.13
CA ALA A 13 -11.62 -9.50 -9.27
C ALA A 13 -10.44 -8.53 -9.20
N GLU A 14 -10.00 -7.97 -10.34
CA GLU A 14 -8.93 -6.97 -10.38
C GLU A 14 -9.35 -5.67 -9.67
N ILE A 15 -10.58 -5.20 -9.89
CA ILE A 15 -11.10 -4.00 -9.19
C ILE A 15 -11.10 -4.24 -7.68
N ALA A 16 -11.57 -5.41 -7.22
CA ALA A 16 -11.55 -5.75 -5.80
C ALA A 16 -10.13 -5.80 -5.23
N ALA A 17 -9.18 -6.43 -5.94
CA ALA A 17 -7.78 -6.49 -5.53
C ALA A 17 -7.14 -5.11 -5.39
N LEU A 18 -7.35 -4.23 -6.37
CA LEU A 18 -6.84 -2.86 -6.35
C LEU A 18 -7.45 -2.07 -5.20
N TRP A 19 -8.76 -2.16 -5.02
CA TRP A 19 -9.49 -1.48 -3.94
C TRP A 19 -8.98 -1.92 -2.57
N THR A 20 -8.93 -3.24 -2.32
CA THR A 20 -8.44 -3.78 -1.04
C THR A 20 -6.98 -3.43 -0.79
N SER A 21 -6.13 -3.45 -1.82
CA SER A 21 -4.72 -3.05 -1.69
C SER A 21 -4.60 -1.59 -1.25
N TYR A 22 -5.37 -0.70 -1.85
CA TYR A 22 -5.40 0.72 -1.49
C TYR A 22 -5.83 0.92 -0.03
N MET A 23 -6.90 0.24 0.39
CA MET A 23 -7.38 0.30 1.78
C MET A 23 -6.33 -0.21 2.77
N ASN A 24 -5.65 -1.32 2.47
CA ASN A 24 -4.62 -1.89 3.33
C ASN A 24 -3.40 -0.96 3.45
N ILE A 25 -2.95 -0.38 2.34
CA ILE A 25 -1.84 0.57 2.32
C ILE A 25 -2.15 1.80 3.19
N ASN A 26 -3.37 2.31 3.12
CA ASN A 26 -3.83 3.41 3.97
C ASN A 26 -3.78 3.07 5.47
N VAL A 27 -4.12 1.84 5.85
CA VAL A 27 -3.96 1.39 7.25
C VAL A 27 -2.48 1.41 7.65
N VAL A 28 -1.59 0.84 6.83
CA VAL A 28 -0.13 0.83 7.11
C VAL A 28 0.38 2.25 7.34
N ILE A 29 -0.01 3.18 6.48
CA ILE A 29 0.32 4.61 6.59
C ILE A 29 -0.14 5.21 7.93
N CYS A 30 -1.34 4.87 8.40
CA CYS A 30 -1.84 5.33 9.71
C CYS A 30 -0.98 4.79 10.87
N PHE A 31 -0.56 3.53 10.83
CA PHE A 31 0.37 2.97 11.82
C PHE A 31 1.72 3.71 11.77
N MET A 32 2.27 3.88 10.56
CA MET A 32 3.55 4.57 10.36
C MET A 32 3.53 6.00 10.88
N ALA A 33 2.41 6.72 10.74
CA ALA A 33 2.30 8.10 11.23
C ALA A 33 2.60 8.21 12.73
N HIS A 34 2.05 7.31 13.55
CA HIS A 34 2.32 7.31 15.00
C HIS A 34 3.72 6.77 15.32
N PHE A 35 4.16 5.70 14.65
CA PHE A 35 5.48 5.10 14.90
C PHE A 35 6.61 6.09 14.58
N LEU A 36 6.51 6.83 13.47
CA LEU A 36 7.49 7.86 13.08
C LEU A 36 7.58 9.02 14.06
N GLU A 37 6.48 9.35 14.73
CA GLU A 37 6.43 10.44 15.71
C GLU A 37 7.07 10.06 17.06
N THR A 38 7.04 8.77 17.41
CA THR A 38 7.34 8.30 18.77
C THR A 38 8.50 7.30 18.86
N CYS A 39 9.15 6.97 17.74
CA CYS A 39 10.34 6.12 17.70
C CYS A 39 11.56 6.87 18.26
N ASP A 40 12.28 6.25 19.20
CA ASP A 40 13.47 6.84 19.82
C ASP A 40 14.75 6.29 19.18
N ASP A 41 14.73 5.02 18.77
CA ASP A 41 15.85 4.34 18.13
C ASP A 41 16.07 4.85 16.68
N PRO A 42 17.25 5.41 16.37
CA PRO A 42 17.51 6.02 15.06
C PRO A 42 17.61 5.00 13.92
N ASP A 43 18.02 3.77 14.19
CA ASP A 43 18.13 2.72 13.18
C ASP A 43 16.74 2.19 12.81
N ILE A 44 15.87 2.01 13.82
CA ILE A 44 14.46 1.65 13.59
C ILE A 44 13.72 2.78 12.89
N LEU A 45 13.99 4.04 13.27
CA LEU A 45 13.39 5.21 12.62
C LEU A 45 13.72 5.27 11.12
N ALA A 46 14.95 4.88 10.71
CA ALA A 46 15.32 4.81 9.30
C ALA A 46 14.46 3.80 8.53
N ILE A 47 14.24 2.61 9.11
CA ILE A 47 13.40 1.55 8.51
C ILE A 47 11.94 2.00 8.42
N LEU A 48 11.42 2.67 9.46
CA LEU A 48 10.06 3.22 9.46
C LEU A 48 9.88 4.26 8.34
N LYS A 49 10.86 5.13 8.13
CA LYS A 49 10.82 6.15 7.05
C LYS A 49 10.80 5.50 5.67
N GLU A 50 11.67 4.51 5.44
CA GLU A 50 11.70 3.75 4.18
C GLU A 50 10.37 3.04 3.93
N SER A 51 9.85 2.34 4.95
CA SER A 51 8.57 1.61 4.86
C SER A 51 7.39 2.54 4.57
N ASN A 52 7.32 3.70 5.23
CA ASN A 52 6.28 4.69 4.98
C ASN A 52 6.40 5.30 3.57
N GLN A 53 7.62 5.61 3.11
CA GLN A 53 7.85 6.12 1.76
C GLN A 53 7.40 5.09 0.70
N LEU A 54 7.70 3.81 0.92
CA LEU A 54 7.26 2.74 0.05
C LEU A 54 5.73 2.62 0.00
N ALA A 55 5.06 2.62 1.15
CA ALA A 55 3.60 2.58 1.22
C ALA A 55 2.95 3.75 0.48
N ARG A 56 3.48 4.97 0.65
CA ARG A 56 3.01 6.18 -0.07
C ARG A 56 3.23 6.10 -1.58
N LYS A 57 4.35 5.50 -2.02
CA LYS A 57 4.60 5.25 -3.44
C LYS A 57 3.56 4.28 -4.01
N HIS A 58 3.29 3.17 -3.33
CA HIS A 58 2.26 2.21 -3.77
C HIS A 58 0.85 2.81 -3.77
N GLU A 59 0.49 3.61 -2.75
CA GLU A 59 -0.75 4.41 -2.72
C GLU A 59 -0.90 5.27 -3.98
N THR A 60 0.14 6.05 -4.29
CA THR A 60 0.16 6.94 -5.45
C THR A 60 -0.01 6.18 -6.77
N GLU A 61 0.64 5.03 -6.93
CA GLU A 61 0.52 4.21 -8.14
C GLU A 61 -0.89 3.64 -8.33
N LEU A 62 -1.56 3.27 -7.22
CA LEU A 62 -2.96 2.84 -7.25
C LEU A 62 -3.91 3.99 -7.60
N GLU A 63 -3.72 5.19 -7.04
CA GLU A 63 -4.52 6.37 -7.39
C GLU A 63 -4.40 6.75 -8.87
N GLN A 64 -3.18 6.68 -9.41
CA GLN A 64 -2.92 6.91 -10.83
C GLN A 64 -3.66 5.90 -11.70
N LEU A 65 -3.67 4.62 -11.30
CA LEU A 65 -4.40 3.58 -12.01
C LEU A 65 -5.92 3.79 -11.93
N PHE A 66 -6.48 4.08 -10.76
CA PHE A 66 -7.91 4.38 -10.62
C PHE A 66 -8.31 5.55 -11.54
N THR A 67 -7.51 6.62 -11.54
CA THR A 67 -7.72 7.79 -12.39
C THR A 67 -7.70 7.42 -13.88
N LYS A 68 -6.71 6.62 -14.31
CA LYS A 68 -6.58 6.14 -15.69
C LYS A 68 -7.79 5.30 -16.13
N GLU A 69 -8.28 4.43 -15.25
CA GLU A 69 -9.44 3.57 -15.49
C GLU A 69 -10.78 4.30 -15.29
N LYS A 70 -10.75 5.58 -14.90
CA LYS A 70 -11.92 6.41 -14.54
C LYS A 70 -12.75 5.78 -13.41
N ILE A 71 -12.07 5.10 -12.50
CA ILE A 71 -12.63 4.58 -11.25
C ILE A 71 -12.42 5.65 -10.18
N VAL A 72 -13.41 5.86 -9.33
CA VAL A 72 -13.27 6.77 -8.19
C VAL A 72 -12.21 6.24 -7.23
N ILE A 73 -11.34 7.14 -6.74
CA ILE A 73 -10.37 6.77 -5.71
C ILE A 73 -11.14 6.42 -4.42
N PRO A 74 -10.87 5.26 -3.79
CA PRO A 74 -11.55 4.86 -2.56
C PRO A 74 -11.39 5.90 -1.45
N THR A 75 -12.45 6.08 -0.64
CA THR A 75 -12.28 6.78 0.64
C THR A 75 -11.67 5.81 1.64
N GLY A 76 -10.34 5.73 1.67
CA GLY A 76 -9.60 4.90 2.61
C GLY A 76 -9.32 5.59 3.95
N PHE A 77 -8.40 5.00 4.72
CA PHE A 77 -8.00 5.52 6.03
C PHE A 77 -7.10 6.74 5.86
N LYS A 78 -7.58 7.89 6.34
CA LYS A 78 -6.82 9.15 6.39
C LYS A 78 -6.17 9.37 7.74
N VAL A 79 -4.88 9.69 7.75
CA VAL A 79 -4.12 9.97 8.99
C VAL A 79 -4.83 11.02 9.84
N GLU A 80 -5.32 12.10 9.21
CA GLU A 80 -5.97 13.23 9.90
C GLU A 80 -7.29 12.83 10.58
N LYS A 81 -7.89 11.69 10.21
CA LYS A 81 -9.15 11.20 10.77
C LYS A 81 -8.98 10.03 11.73
N HIS A 82 -7.92 9.25 11.58
CA HIS A 82 -7.76 7.97 12.27
C HIS A 82 -6.54 7.89 13.18
N VAL A 83 -5.69 8.92 13.19
CA VAL A 83 -4.51 8.99 14.06
C VAL A 83 -4.62 10.21 14.95
N VAL A 84 -4.41 10.01 16.26
CA VAL A 84 -4.30 11.10 17.23
C VAL A 84 -2.86 11.60 17.22
N SER A 85 -2.65 12.75 16.57
CA SER A 85 -1.34 13.42 16.53
C SER A 85 -0.86 13.75 17.94
N HIS A 86 0.45 13.64 18.20
CA HIS A 86 1.07 13.93 19.49
C HIS A 86 0.58 13.04 20.63
N ALA A 87 -0.04 11.90 20.32
CA ALA A 87 -0.35 10.89 21.32
C ALA A 87 0.96 10.34 21.94
N PRO A 88 0.97 10.03 23.24
CA PRO A 88 2.14 9.43 23.87
C PRO A 88 2.44 8.06 23.28
N LYS A 89 3.72 7.68 23.34
CA LYS A 89 4.22 6.38 22.90
C LYS A 89 3.47 5.24 23.59
N LEU A 90 2.84 4.38 22.81
CA LEU A 90 2.07 3.23 23.33
C LEU A 90 2.89 1.93 23.39
N PHE A 91 3.80 1.73 22.44
CA PHE A 91 4.58 0.49 22.30
C PHE A 91 6.08 0.78 22.19
N SER A 92 6.91 -0.23 22.43
CA SER A 92 8.37 -0.11 22.28
C SER A 92 8.80 -0.09 20.81
N ASP A 93 10.01 0.41 20.55
CA ASP A 93 10.56 0.41 19.18
C ASP A 93 10.74 -1.01 18.62
N VAL A 94 10.99 -1.99 19.50
CA VAL A 94 11.01 -3.42 19.13
C VAL A 94 9.66 -3.87 18.56
N PHE A 95 8.55 -3.39 19.12
CA PHE A 95 7.23 -3.69 18.58
C PHE A 95 7.01 -3.01 17.23
N TYR A 96 7.55 -1.81 17.01
CA TYR A 96 7.45 -1.11 15.73
C TYR A 96 8.12 -1.89 14.61
N ILE A 97 9.36 -2.35 14.82
CA ILE A 97 10.08 -3.13 13.80
C ILE A 97 9.43 -4.50 13.55
N GLN A 98 8.91 -5.16 14.59
CA GLN A 98 8.14 -6.40 14.44
C GLN A 98 6.85 -6.18 13.64
N SER A 99 6.16 -5.07 13.88
CA SER A 99 4.95 -4.70 13.15
C SER A 99 5.25 -4.44 11.68
N VAL A 100 6.34 -3.73 11.36
CA VAL A 100 6.81 -3.53 9.98
C VAL A 100 7.04 -4.87 9.29
N LEU A 101 7.78 -5.77 9.92
CA LEU A 101 8.04 -7.11 9.37
C LEU A 101 6.74 -7.87 9.06
N GLN A 102 5.79 -7.85 9.99
CA GLN A 102 4.49 -8.51 9.80
C GLN A 102 3.67 -7.87 8.67
N MET A 103 3.66 -6.54 8.58
CA MET A 103 2.98 -5.82 7.51
C MET A 103 3.63 -6.10 6.14
N SER A 104 4.95 -6.19 6.07
CA SER A 104 5.68 -6.58 4.85
C SER A 104 5.34 -8.01 4.42
N GLN A 105 5.33 -8.97 5.35
CA GLN A 105 4.93 -10.36 5.07
C GLN A 105 3.50 -10.44 4.55
N PHE A 106 2.58 -9.73 5.18
CA PHE A 106 1.19 -9.63 4.72
C PHE A 106 1.09 -8.98 3.33
N GLY A 107 1.86 -7.92 3.08
CA GLY A 107 1.96 -7.26 1.77
C GLY A 107 2.40 -8.23 0.67
N VAL A 108 3.48 -8.97 0.89
CA VAL A 108 3.97 -9.98 -0.08
C VAL A 108 2.91 -11.04 -0.35
N ALA A 109 2.29 -11.60 0.70
CA ALA A 109 1.26 -12.62 0.55
C ALA A 109 0.05 -12.12 -0.24
N THR A 110 -0.47 -10.94 0.11
CA THR A 110 -1.64 -10.35 -0.54
C THR A 110 -1.36 -9.91 -1.97
N HIS A 111 -0.21 -9.28 -2.25
CA HIS A 111 0.18 -8.91 -3.61
C HIS A 111 0.42 -10.14 -4.49
N THR A 112 0.94 -11.24 -3.92
CA THR A 112 1.05 -12.51 -4.64
C THR A 112 -0.32 -13.06 -5.01
N ALA A 113 -1.28 -13.04 -4.09
CA ALA A 113 -2.66 -13.45 -4.38
C ALA A 113 -3.31 -12.54 -5.45
N ASN A 114 -3.11 -11.23 -5.35
CA ASN A 114 -3.63 -10.29 -6.34
C ASN A 114 -3.01 -10.50 -7.73
N LEU A 115 -1.71 -10.82 -7.79
CA LEU A 115 -1.02 -11.20 -9.02
C LEU A 115 -1.63 -12.46 -9.65
N THR A 116 -1.98 -13.48 -8.87
CA THR A 116 -2.50 -14.74 -9.43
C THR A 116 -3.91 -14.60 -10.00
N ILE A 117 -4.75 -13.71 -9.44
CA ILE A 117 -6.12 -13.48 -9.94
C ILE A 117 -6.19 -12.44 -11.08
N SER A 118 -5.12 -11.68 -11.31
CA SER A 118 -5.08 -10.63 -12.34
C SER A 118 -4.73 -11.21 -13.72
N ALA A 119 -5.45 -10.81 -14.76
CA ALA A 119 -5.22 -11.25 -16.13
C ALA A 119 -4.51 -10.18 -16.96
N ARG A 120 -4.84 -8.90 -16.73
CA ARG A 120 -4.31 -7.79 -17.53
C ARG A 120 -2.84 -7.54 -17.20
N GLU A 121 -2.02 -7.39 -18.23
CA GLU A 121 -0.56 -7.38 -18.10
C GLU A 121 -0.04 -6.24 -17.20
N ASP A 122 -0.62 -5.04 -17.30
CA ASP A 122 -0.23 -3.89 -16.48
C ASP A 122 -0.53 -4.10 -14.99
N ILE A 123 -1.67 -4.74 -14.67
CA ILE A 123 -2.04 -5.07 -13.28
C ILE A 123 -1.12 -6.15 -12.71
N ARG A 124 -0.82 -7.17 -13.50
CA ARG A 124 0.16 -8.20 -13.11
C ARG A 124 1.54 -7.59 -12.86
N LYS A 125 2.00 -6.71 -13.74
CA LYS A 125 3.29 -6.00 -13.55
C LYS A 125 3.28 -5.12 -12.30
N MET A 126 2.18 -4.44 -12.00
CA MET A 126 2.03 -3.63 -10.80
C MET A 126 2.17 -4.49 -9.53
N PHE A 127 1.41 -5.57 -9.39
CA PHE A 127 1.50 -6.42 -8.20
C PHE A 127 2.84 -7.15 -8.08
N LYS A 128 3.44 -7.56 -9.21
CA LYS A 128 4.81 -8.09 -9.21
C LYS A 128 5.81 -7.05 -8.68
N LYS A 129 5.73 -5.81 -9.18
CA LYS A 129 6.57 -4.71 -8.71
C LYS A 129 6.36 -4.43 -7.22
N PHE A 130 5.12 -4.48 -6.73
CA PHE A 130 4.85 -4.27 -5.30
C PHE A 130 5.50 -5.35 -4.43
N ILE A 131 5.53 -6.61 -4.90
CA ILE A 131 6.27 -7.69 -4.24
C ILE A 131 7.78 -7.39 -4.25
N ASP A 132 8.33 -7.05 -5.41
CA ASP A 132 9.77 -6.82 -5.59
C ASP A 132 10.28 -5.57 -4.82
N ASP A 133 9.41 -4.58 -4.60
CA ASP A 133 9.73 -3.37 -3.84
C ASP A 133 9.79 -3.63 -2.31
N ILE A 134 9.11 -4.66 -1.80
CA ILE A 134 9.15 -5.03 -0.38
C ILE A 134 10.47 -5.77 -0.10
N ARG A 135 11.32 -5.17 0.73
CA ARG A 135 12.65 -5.67 1.09
C ARG A 135 12.72 -6.14 2.54
#